data_AF-A0A2V7FAK9-F1
#
_entry.id   AF-A0A2V7FAK9-F1
#
_cell.length_a   1.000
_cell.length_b   1.000
_cell.length_c   1.000
_cell.angle_alpha   90.00
_cell.angle_beta   90.00
_cell.angle_gamma   90.00
#
_symmetry.space_group_name_H-M   'P 1'
#
loop_
_entity.id
_entity.type
_entity.pdbx_description
1 polymer ?
#
loop_
_entity_poly.entity_id
_entity_poly.type
_entity_poly.pdbx_seq_one_letter_code
_entity_poly.pdbx_strand_id
1 'polypeptide(L)'
;MSLAEIRVVTTTVGHDEPFARTTATCASCRRQTTTLTWGLPPANAKCAYCSRVVEPSDDAEVVDTDRFHRHCWMRLTSAESVRAAKALSRRSQDLIRRSRELMGLSPLEETSSEG
;
A
#
# COMPACT_ATOMS: atom_id res chain seq x y z
N MET A 1 18.62 2.86 32.84
CA MET A 1 17.35 2.12 32.99
C MET A 1 17.64 0.63 32.84
N SER A 2 17.34 -0.18 33.85
CA SER A 2 17.59 -1.63 33.86
C SER A 2 16.41 -2.42 33.27
N LEU A 3 16.65 -3.69 32.89
CA LEU A 3 15.57 -4.58 32.43
C LEU A 3 14.49 -4.80 33.49
N ALA A 4 14.87 -4.78 34.78
CA ALA A 4 13.93 -4.88 35.88
C ALA A 4 13.01 -3.65 35.94
N GLU A 5 13.58 -2.46 35.78
CA GLU A 5 12.81 -1.20 35.73
C GLU A 5 11.86 -1.17 34.53
N ILE A 6 12.31 -1.59 33.35
CA ILE A 6 11.46 -1.72 32.15
C ILE A 6 10.29 -2.67 32.42
N ARG A 7 10.55 -3.81 33.07
CA ARG A 7 9.52 -4.82 33.36
C ARG A 7 8.47 -4.27 34.32
N VAL A 8 8.89 -3.57 35.38
CA VAL A 8 7.96 -2.93 36.32
C VAL A 8 7.08 -1.91 35.62
N VAL A 9 7.67 -0.99 34.84
CA VAL A 9 6.91 0.04 34.10
C VAL A 9 5.91 -0.59 33.14
N THR A 10 6.33 -1.57 32.34
CA THR A 10 5.44 -2.24 31.36
C THR A 10 4.36 -3.11 32.01
N THR A 11 4.58 -3.64 33.22
CA THR A 11 3.52 -4.30 33.99
C THR A 11 2.51 -3.32 34.54
N THR A 12 2.97 -2.22 35.14
CA THR A 12 2.10 -1.21 35.75
C THR A 12 1.24 -0.51 34.69
N VAL A 13 1.85 -0.01 33.62
CA VAL A 13 1.14 0.73 32.57
C VAL A 13 0.08 -0.13 31.89
N GLY A 14 0.28 -1.44 31.77
CA GLY A 14 -0.70 -2.32 31.12
C GLY A 14 -1.95 -2.67 31.93
N HIS A 15 -2.08 -2.12 33.14
CA HIS A 15 -3.25 -2.29 34.01
C HIS A 15 -4.07 -1.01 34.18
N ASP A 16 -3.56 0.14 33.72
CA ASP A 16 -4.20 1.44 33.88
C ASP A 16 -4.74 1.96 32.54
N GLU A 17 -5.96 2.50 32.55
CA GLU A 17 -6.51 3.23 31.41
C GLU A 17 -5.59 4.42 31.03
N PRO A 18 -5.37 4.70 29.73
CA PRO A 18 -6.05 4.11 28.58
C PRO A 18 -5.28 2.93 27.93
N PHE A 19 -4.33 2.30 28.64
CA PHE A 19 -3.52 1.23 28.06
C PHE A 19 -4.16 -0.13 28.29
N ALA A 20 -4.41 -0.87 27.21
CA ALA A 20 -4.87 -2.24 27.25
C ALA A 20 -3.74 -3.21 26.86
N ARG A 21 -3.64 -4.33 27.58
CA ARG A 21 -2.85 -5.48 27.13
C ARG A 21 -3.64 -6.26 26.09
N THR A 22 -3.10 -6.36 24.89
CA THR A 22 -3.67 -7.20 23.82
C THR A 22 -2.68 -8.29 23.45
N THR A 23 -3.21 -9.45 23.11
CA THR A 23 -2.40 -10.58 22.65
C THR A 23 -2.60 -10.73 21.16
N ALA A 24 -1.52 -10.68 20.40
CA ALA A 24 -1.54 -10.85 18.95
C ALA A 24 -0.64 -12.02 18.55
N THR A 25 -1.03 -12.74 17.50
CA THR A 25 -0.17 -13.76 16.89
C THR A 25 0.46 -13.17 15.64
N CYS A 26 1.79 -13.18 15.56
CA CYS A 26 2.47 -12.72 14.36
C CYS A 26 2.11 -13.63 13.18
N ALA A 27 1.57 -13.06 12.09
CA ALA A 27 1.20 -13.83 10.90
C ALA A 27 2.41 -14.53 10.24
N SER A 28 3.60 -13.94 10.35
CA SER A 28 4.84 -14.47 9.74
C SER A 28 5.45 -15.61 10.57
N CYS A 29 5.75 -15.36 11.85
CA CYS A 29 6.50 -16.32 12.68
C CYS A 29 5.62 -17.13 13.65
N ARG A 30 4.31 -16.91 13.65
CA ARG A 30 3.31 -17.56 14.54
C ARG A 30 3.59 -17.41 16.04
N ARG A 31 4.58 -16.60 16.43
CA ARG A 31 4.86 -16.31 17.83
C ARG A 31 3.74 -15.43 18.39
N GLN A 32 3.20 -15.86 19.53
CA GLN A 32 2.27 -15.05 20.30
C GLN A 32 3.05 -13.97 21.05
N THR A 33 2.62 -12.73 20.91
CA THR A 33 3.22 -11.59 21.60
C THR A 33 2.13 -10.85 22.38
N THR A 34 2.49 -10.45 23.60
CA THR A 34 1.66 -9.52 24.38
C THR A 34 2.16 -8.13 24.08
N THR A 35 1.27 -7.27 23.58
CA THR A 35 1.56 -5.87 23.28
C THR A 35 0.69 -4.96 24.13
N LEU A 36 1.17 -3.73 24.33
CA LEU A 36 0.40 -2.67 24.96
C LEU A 36 -0.20 -1.80 23.86
N THR A 37 -1.51 -1.63 23.87
CA THR A 37 -2.22 -0.70 22.99
C THR A 37 -2.70 0.47 23.81
N TRP A 38 -2.42 1.69 23.36
CA TRP A 38 -2.91 2.92 23.96
C TRP A 38 -4.26 3.29 23.33
N GLY A 39 -5.29 3.48 24.16
CA GLY A 39 -6.67 3.75 23.77
C GLY A 39 -7.46 2.49 23.39
N LEU A 40 -8.74 2.67 23.04
CA LEU A 40 -9.48 1.62 22.34
C LEU A 40 -8.74 1.27 21.04
N PRO A 41 -8.70 -0.01 20.62
CA PRO A 41 -8.25 -0.34 19.28
C PRO A 41 -9.01 0.58 18.31
N PRO A 42 -8.33 1.25 17.36
CA PRO A 42 -9.04 2.10 16.44
C PRO A 42 -10.12 1.21 15.79
N ALA A 43 -11.38 1.57 15.98
CA ALA A 43 -12.49 0.99 15.22
C ALA A 43 -12.23 1.15 13.71
N ASN A 44 -11.35 2.09 13.39
CA ASN A 44 -10.91 2.53 12.09
C ASN A 44 -9.83 1.55 11.59
N ALA A 45 -10.23 0.64 10.72
CA ALA A 45 -9.30 -0.22 9.99
C ALA A 45 -8.23 0.62 9.26
N LYS A 46 -6.98 0.16 9.27
CA LYS A 46 -5.90 0.81 8.54
C LYS A 46 -5.93 0.42 7.07
N CYS A 47 -5.43 1.30 6.22
CA CYS A 47 -5.18 1.03 4.83
C CYS A 47 -4.00 0.05 4.71
N ALA A 48 -4.21 -1.12 4.11
CA ALA A 48 -3.19 -2.16 3.94
C ALA A 48 -2.01 -1.69 3.07
N TYR A 49 -2.22 -0.70 2.19
CA TYR A 49 -1.17 -0.15 1.33
C TYR A 49 -0.29 0.89 2.02
N CYS A 50 -0.89 1.95 2.59
CA CYS A 50 -0.13 3.09 3.14
C CYS A 50 0.01 3.05 4.67
N SER A 51 -0.59 2.06 5.35
CA SER A 51 -0.63 1.89 6.81
C SER A 51 -1.24 3.05 7.61
N ARG A 52 -1.82 4.05 6.96
CA ARG A 52 -2.59 5.14 7.60
C ARG A 52 -4.01 4.67 7.93
N VAL A 53 -4.64 5.32 8.90
CA VAL A 53 -6.04 5.06 9.27
C VAL A 53 -6.97 5.36 8.08
N VAL A 54 -8.01 4.54 7.90
CA VAL A 54 -9.14 4.82 7.01
C VAL A 54 -10.28 5.34 7.86
N GLU A 55 -10.57 6.63 7.76
CA GLU A 55 -11.67 7.26 8.49
C GLU A 55 -13.03 6.86 7.89
N PRO A 56 -14.14 6.91 8.64
CA PRO A 56 -15.47 6.63 8.10
C PRO A 56 -15.88 7.52 6.93
N SER A 57 -15.30 8.72 6.84
CA SER A 57 -15.50 9.67 5.73
C SER A 57 -14.60 9.41 4.52
N ASP A 58 -13.59 8.55 4.65
CA ASP A 58 -12.71 8.24 3.53
C ASP A 58 -13.41 7.32 2.53
N ASP A 59 -13.28 7.64 1.24
CA ASP A 59 -13.58 6.67 0.19
C ASP A 59 -12.62 5.50 0.29
N ALA A 60 -13.17 4.33 0.63
CA ALA A 60 -12.41 3.12 0.90
C ALA A 60 -12.91 1.93 0.09
N GLU A 61 -11.96 1.13 -0.37
CA GLU A 61 -12.19 -0.15 -1.04
C GLU A 61 -11.88 -1.27 -0.06
N VAL A 62 -12.75 -2.28 0.01
CA VAL A 62 -12.55 -3.49 0.81
C VAL A 62 -12.33 -4.65 -0.16
N VAL A 63 -11.19 -5.31 -0.05
CA VAL A 63 -10.82 -6.48 -0.87
C VAL A 63 -10.48 -7.60 0.09
N ASP A 64 -11.25 -8.68 0.04
CA ASP A 64 -11.22 -9.77 1.03
C ASP A 64 -11.38 -9.23 2.47
N THR A 65 -10.29 -9.24 3.25
CA THR A 65 -10.23 -8.71 4.62
C THR A 65 -9.48 -7.38 4.72
N ASP A 66 -8.85 -6.95 3.63
CA ASP A 66 -7.98 -5.78 3.61
C ASP A 66 -8.76 -4.54 3.16
N ARG A 67 -8.47 -3.42 3.83
CA ARG A 67 -9.08 -2.12 3.54
C ARG A 67 -8.06 -1.22 2.88
N PHE A 68 -8.47 -0.43 1.90
CA PHE A 68 -7.62 0.49 1.17
C PHE A 68 -8.30 1.84 1.02
N HIS A 69 -7.54 2.94 1.08
CA HIS A 69 -8.03 4.19 0.49
C HIS A 69 -8.24 3.99 -1.01
N ARG A 70 -9.33 4.54 -1.57
CA ARG A 70 -9.64 4.40 -3.00
C ARG A 70 -8.47 4.80 -3.90
N HIS A 71 -7.79 5.92 -3.59
CA HIS A 71 -6.61 6.33 -4.34
C HIS A 71 -5.44 5.33 -4.23
N CYS A 72 -5.25 4.71 -3.07
CA CYS A 72 -4.21 3.69 -2.87
C CYS A 72 -4.53 2.42 -3.66
N TRP A 73 -5.79 1.99 -3.67
CA TRP A 73 -6.25 0.87 -4.49
C TRP A 73 -6.10 1.15 -5.99
N MET A 74 -6.50 2.35 -6.43
CA MET A 74 -6.30 2.75 -7.82
C MET A 74 -4.83 2.77 -8.20
N ARG A 75 -3.91 3.23 -7.34
CA ARG A 75 -2.46 3.16 -7.64
C ARG A 75 -1.96 1.73 -7.79
N LEU A 76 -2.42 0.81 -6.94
CA LEU A 76 -2.06 -0.60 -7.02
C LEU A 76 -2.54 -1.25 -8.32
N THR A 77 -3.80 -1.02 -8.69
CA THR A 77 -4.44 -1.62 -9.87
C THR A 77 -4.06 -0.93 -11.18
N SER A 78 -3.91 0.40 -11.16
CA SER A 78 -3.50 1.16 -12.36
C SER A 78 -2.04 0.94 -12.74
N ALA A 79 -1.17 0.51 -11.82
CA ALA A 79 0.20 0.19 -12.16
C ALA A 79 0.27 -0.92 -13.23
N GLU A 80 -0.66 -1.87 -13.21
CA GLU A 80 -0.77 -2.92 -14.22
C GLU A 80 -1.33 -2.39 -15.54
N SER A 81 -2.42 -1.61 -15.51
CA SER A 81 -3.00 -1.05 -16.72
C SER A 81 -2.05 -0.08 -17.43
N VAL A 82 -1.27 0.72 -16.68
CA VAL A 82 -0.22 1.59 -17.22
C VAL A 82 0.91 0.78 -17.85
N ARG A 83 1.36 -0.32 -17.22
CA ARG A 83 2.38 -1.21 -17.82
C ARG A 83 1.87 -1.83 -19.13
N ALA A 84 0.62 -2.30 -19.14
CA ALA A 84 -0.01 -2.87 -20.33
C ALA A 84 -0.16 -1.83 -21.46
N ALA A 85 -0.63 -0.63 -21.14
CA ALA A 85 -0.78 0.46 -22.10
C ALA A 85 0.58 0.87 -22.71
N LYS A 86 1.64 1.00 -21.89
CA LYS A 86 3.00 1.29 -22.38
C LYS A 86 3.52 0.19 -23.30
N ALA A 87 3.27 -1.08 -22.98
CA ALA A 87 3.67 -2.21 -23.83
C ALA A 87 2.90 -2.24 -25.16
N LEU A 88 1.62 -1.88 -25.15
CA LEU A 88 0.82 -1.76 -26.38
C LEU A 88 1.29 -0.59 -27.24
N SER A 89 1.53 0.57 -26.64
CA SER A 89 1.99 1.78 -27.35
C SER A 89 3.32 1.54 -28.06
N ARG A 90 4.30 0.93 -27.38
CA ARG A 90 5.59 0.54 -27.99
C ARG A 90 5.41 -0.40 -29.19
N ARG A 91 4.55 -1.41 -29.07
CA ARG A 91 4.25 -2.33 -30.17
C ARG A 91 3.59 -1.61 -31.36
N SER A 92 2.68 -0.68 -31.10
CA SER A 92 2.05 0.14 -32.14
C SER A 92 3.09 0.99 -32.87
N GLN A 93 3.95 1.69 -32.13
CA GLN A 93 5.02 2.51 -32.70
C GLN A 93 5.99 1.68 -33.55
N ASP A 94 6.36 0.48 -33.10
CA ASP A 94 7.19 -0.44 -33.87
C ASP A 94 6.53 -0.87 -35.18
N LEU A 95 5.23 -1.17 -35.17
CA LEU A 95 4.49 -1.54 -36.37
C LEU A 95 4.39 -0.36 -37.35
N ILE A 96 4.13 0.85 -36.85
CA ILE A 96 4.09 2.08 -37.66
C ILE A 96 5.45 2.33 -38.29
N ARG A 97 6.54 2.23 -37.50
CA ARG A 97 7.91 2.39 -37.99
C ARG A 97 8.25 1.40 -39.10
N ARG A 98 8.01 0.11 -38.88
CA ARG A 98 8.24 -0.94 -39.90
C ARG A 98 7.40 -0.73 -41.16
N SER A 99 6.14 -0.35 -41.01
CA SER A 99 5.26 -0.07 -42.14
C SER A 99 5.79 1.10 -42.97
N ARG A 100 6.34 2.14 -42.33
CA ARG A 100 6.95 3.29 -43.01
C ARG A 100 8.25 2.92 -43.73
N GLU A 101 9.11 2.11 -43.09
CA GLU A 101 10.34 1.58 -43.70
C GLU A 101 10.02 0.80 -44.99
N LEU A 102 9.01 -0.07 -44.97
CA LEU A 102 8.56 -0.82 -46.16
C LEU A 102 8.02 0.08 -47.27
N MET A 103 7.45 1.24 -46.91
CA MET A 103 6.93 2.23 -47.86
C MET A 103 7.99 3.25 -48.31
N GLY A 104 9.25 3.15 -47.84
CA GLY A 104 10.32 4.10 -48.17
C GLY A 104 10.12 5.50 -47.59
N LEU A 105 9.32 5.63 -46.52
CA LEU A 105 9.05 6.90 -45.85
C LEU A 105 10.05 7.15 -44.71
N SER A 106 10.56 8.38 -44.59
CA SER A 106 11.46 8.77 -43.49
C SER A 106 10.80 8.61 -42.11
N PRO A 107 11.58 8.40 -41.02
CA PRO A 107 11.05 8.29 -39.66
C PRO A 107 10.23 9.52 -39.25
N LEU A 108 9.20 9.32 -38.43
CA LEU A 108 8.51 10.43 -37.77
C LEU A 108 9.47 11.03 -36.74
N GLU A 109 9.74 12.33 -36.84
CA GLU A 109 10.47 13.05 -35.79
C GLU A 109 9.65 12.96 -34.50
N GLU A 110 10.21 12.30 -33.49
CA GLU A 110 9.60 12.20 -32.16
C GLU A 110 9.59 13.60 -31.54
N THR A 111 8.42 14.22 -31.45
CA THR A 111 8.23 15.37 -30.58
C THR A 111 8.25 14.86 -29.14
N SER A 112 9.43 14.90 -28.53
CA SER A 112 9.64 14.71 -27.10
C SER A 112 8.85 15.78 -26.33
N SER A 113 7.61 15.46 -25.97
CA SER A 113 6.87 16.25 -24.99
C SER A 113 7.31 15.80 -23.59
N GLU A 114 8.33 16.45 -23.05
CA GLU A 114 8.64 16.42 -21.63
C GLU A 114 7.47 17.06 -20.86
N GLY A 115 6.97 16.35 -19.84
CA GLY A 115 5.93 16.78 -18.92
C GLY A 115 5.88 15.87 -17.70
#